data_AF-A0A7J8PVH0-F1
#
_entry.id   AF-A0A7J8PVH0-F1
#
_cell.length_a   1.000
_cell.length_b   1.000
_cell.length_c   1.000
_cell.angle_alpha   90.00
_cell.angle_beta   90.00
_cell.angle_gamma   90.00
#
_symmetry.space_group_name_H-M   'P 1'
#
loop_
_entity.id
_entity.type
_entity.pdbx_description
1 polymer ?
#
loop_
_entity_poly.entity_id
_entity_poly.type
_entity_poly.pdbx_seq_one_letter_code
_entity_poly.pdbx_strand_id
1 'polypeptide(L)'
;MIDYMISINDNHYKTEIASRCVELAEQFAPSNQWFIQTMNRVFEHAGDLVNIKVAHNLMRLIAEGFGEDDDNADTKLRSSAVESYLRILGEPKLPSVFLQVICWVLGEYGTADGMFSASDITGKLCDVAEAYSNDETVKAYATTALMKIYAFEIAAWRKVDMLPECQSLMEELLASHSTDLQQRAYELQAVIGLDAHAVACIMPSDASCEDIE
;
A
#
# COMPACT_ATOMS: atom_id res chain seq x y z
N MET A 1 -5.73 -8.86 24.24
CA MET A 1 -7.02 -8.72 23.53
C MET A 1 -6.93 -9.21 22.10
N ILE A 2 -5.90 -8.81 21.34
CA ILE A 2 -5.64 -9.36 19.99
C ILE A 2 -5.50 -10.89 20.01
N ASP A 3 -4.72 -11.48 20.92
CA ASP A 3 -4.58 -12.95 20.95
C ASP A 3 -5.92 -13.65 21.23
N TYR A 4 -6.81 -13.00 21.99
CA TYR A 4 -8.18 -13.48 22.19
C TYR A 4 -9.00 -13.37 20.89
N MET A 5 -8.96 -12.23 20.19
CA MET A 5 -9.59 -12.04 18.88
C MET A 5 -9.19 -13.14 17.87
N ILE A 6 -7.90 -13.48 17.84
CA ILE A 6 -7.35 -14.51 16.94
C ILE A 6 -7.91 -15.89 17.28
N SER A 7 -8.12 -16.17 18.56
CA SER A 7 -8.67 -17.46 19.03
C SER A 7 -10.18 -17.64 18.80
N ILE A 8 -10.91 -16.57 18.45
CA ILE A 8 -12.36 -16.63 18.22
C ILE A 8 -12.64 -17.15 16.80
N ASN A 9 -13.46 -18.19 16.70
CA ASN A 9 -13.95 -18.74 15.44
C ASN A 9 -15.29 -18.13 14.98
N ASP A 10 -16.06 -17.56 15.91
CA ASP A 10 -17.36 -16.95 15.61
C ASP A 10 -17.19 -15.55 15.01
N ASN A 11 -17.66 -15.35 13.78
CA ASN A 11 -17.48 -14.09 13.05
C ASN A 11 -18.17 -12.90 13.74
N HIS A 12 -19.31 -13.11 14.41
CA HIS A 12 -20.01 -12.02 15.08
C HIS A 12 -19.18 -11.49 16.26
N TYR A 13 -18.75 -12.38 17.14
CA TYR A 13 -17.89 -12.00 18.27
C TYR A 13 -16.52 -11.51 17.80
N LYS A 14 -15.94 -12.11 16.76
CA LYS A 14 -14.66 -11.66 16.21
C LYS A 14 -14.74 -10.25 15.66
N THR A 15 -15.84 -9.90 15.00
CA THR A 15 -16.11 -8.54 14.50
C THR A 15 -16.19 -7.55 15.66
N GLU A 16 -16.95 -7.88 16.71
CA GLU A 16 -17.08 -6.99 17.88
C GLU A 16 -15.73 -6.77 18.57
N ILE A 17 -14.97 -7.85 18.82
CA ILE A 17 -13.65 -7.75 19.45
C ILE A 17 -12.65 -7.03 18.55
N ALA A 18 -12.67 -7.25 17.23
CA ALA A 18 -11.84 -6.50 16.29
C ALA A 18 -12.14 -5.00 16.36
N SER A 19 -13.42 -4.61 16.34
CA SER A 19 -13.84 -3.21 16.50
C SER A 19 -13.31 -2.61 17.81
N ARG A 20 -13.40 -3.35 18.92
CA ARG A 20 -12.87 -2.88 20.22
C ARG A 20 -11.35 -2.78 20.24
N CYS A 21 -10.63 -3.71 19.60
CA CYS A 21 -9.18 -3.60 19.45
C CYS A 21 -8.79 -2.33 18.71
N VAL A 22 -9.49 -1.99 17.62
CA VAL A 22 -9.26 -0.77 16.85
C VAL A 22 -9.55 0.48 17.69
N GLU A 23 -10.73 0.57 18.32
CA GLU A 23 -11.12 1.72 19.14
C GLU A 23 -10.12 1.99 20.27
N LEU A 24 -9.67 0.93 20.95
CA LEU A 24 -8.68 1.06 22.02
C LEU A 24 -7.30 1.45 21.49
N ALA A 25 -6.92 0.94 20.31
CA ALA A 25 -5.66 1.33 19.68
C ALA A 25 -5.67 2.81 19.28
N GLU A 26 -6.76 3.31 18.69
CA GLU A 26 -6.88 4.71 18.29
C GLU A 26 -6.84 5.67 19.51
N GLN A 27 -7.40 5.26 20.65
CA GLN A 27 -7.49 6.13 21.83
C GLN A 27 -6.26 6.06 22.74
N PHE A 28 -5.62 4.89 22.82
CA PHE A 28 -4.64 4.59 23.87
C PHE A 28 -3.32 4.04 23.35
N ALA A 29 -3.06 4.10 22.04
CA ALA A 29 -1.76 3.71 21.50
C ALA A 29 -0.64 4.52 22.19
N PRO A 30 0.37 3.86 22.77
CA PRO A 30 1.49 4.54 23.40
C PRO A 30 2.46 5.14 22.36
N SER A 31 2.40 4.68 21.11
CA SER A 31 3.13 5.21 19.96
C SER A 31 2.46 4.78 18.65
N ASN A 32 2.68 5.52 17.55
CA ASN A 32 2.17 5.12 16.23
C ASN A 32 2.85 3.82 15.73
N GLN A 33 4.09 3.54 16.13
CA GLN A 33 4.71 2.25 15.80
C GLN A 33 3.94 1.09 16.46
N TRP A 34 3.57 1.23 17.74
CA TRP A 34 2.73 0.24 18.41
C TRP A 34 1.34 0.17 17.77
N PHE A 35 0.78 1.32 17.37
CA PHE A 35 -0.49 1.38 16.65
C PHE A 35 -0.42 0.58 15.35
N ILE A 36 0.54 0.84 14.46
CA ILE A 36 0.70 0.11 13.18
C ILE A 36 0.87 -1.39 13.44
N GLN A 37 1.72 -1.80 14.38
CA GLN A 37 1.89 -3.23 14.70
C GLN A 37 0.59 -3.89 15.18
N THR A 38 -0.16 -3.17 16.02
CA THR A 38 -1.47 -3.62 16.53
C THR A 38 -2.48 -3.73 15.39
N MET A 39 -2.55 -2.72 14.53
CA MET A 39 -3.43 -2.68 13.37
C MET A 39 -3.10 -3.76 12.36
N ASN A 40 -1.81 -4.02 12.08
CA ASN A 40 -1.38 -5.09 11.19
C ASN A 40 -1.90 -6.44 11.66
N ARG A 41 -1.79 -6.74 12.96
CA ARG A 41 -2.33 -7.99 13.53
C ARG A 41 -3.85 -8.04 13.47
N VAL A 42 -4.54 -6.92 13.61
CA VAL A 42 -6.00 -6.85 13.44
C VAL A 42 -6.39 -7.15 11.99
N PHE A 43 -5.73 -6.51 11.02
CA PHE A 43 -6.00 -6.70 9.61
C PHE A 43 -5.64 -8.11 9.11
N GLU A 44 -4.51 -8.66 9.55
CA GLU A 44 -4.08 -10.01 9.18
C GLU A 44 -5.12 -11.08 9.56
N HIS A 45 -5.76 -10.93 10.72
CA HIS A 45 -6.67 -11.96 11.24
C HIS A 45 -8.16 -11.64 11.14
N ALA A 46 -8.52 -10.36 10.95
CA ALA A 46 -9.91 -9.91 10.93
C ALA A 46 -10.18 -8.84 9.87
N GLY A 47 -9.29 -8.64 8.88
CA GLY A 47 -9.40 -7.56 7.90
C GLY A 47 -10.72 -7.53 7.13
N ASP A 48 -11.29 -8.69 6.80
CA ASP A 48 -12.60 -8.80 6.11
C ASP A 48 -13.80 -8.39 6.99
N LEU A 49 -13.58 -8.30 8.31
CA LEU A 49 -14.59 -7.95 9.32
C LEU A 49 -14.48 -6.50 9.79
N VAL A 50 -13.37 -5.83 9.47
CA VAL A 50 -13.07 -4.48 9.94
C VAL A 50 -13.62 -3.47 8.94
N ASN A 51 -14.15 -2.36 9.46
CA ASN A 51 -14.67 -1.29 8.62
C ASN A 51 -13.55 -0.66 7.79
N ILE A 52 -13.80 -0.47 6.49
CA ILE A 52 -12.82 0.12 5.55
C ILE A 52 -12.29 1.49 6.01
N LYS A 53 -13.06 2.26 6.78
CA LYS A 53 -12.61 3.53 7.38
C LYS A 53 -11.35 3.37 8.24
N VAL A 54 -11.21 2.22 8.90
CA VAL A 54 -10.04 1.91 9.73
C VAL A 54 -8.79 1.75 8.87
N ALA A 55 -8.94 1.15 7.69
CA ALA A 55 -7.84 1.03 6.73
C ALA A 55 -7.42 2.40 6.21
N HIS A 56 -8.39 3.28 5.92
CA HIS A 56 -8.11 4.66 5.54
C HIS A 56 -7.44 5.45 6.68
N ASN A 57 -7.86 5.27 7.93
CA ASN A 57 -7.22 5.89 9.09
C ASN A 57 -5.76 5.44 9.23
N LEU A 58 -5.47 4.15 9.01
CA LEU A 58 -4.11 3.63 9.01
C LEU A 58 -3.26 4.22 7.88
N MET A 59 -3.78 4.26 6.65
CA MET A 59 -3.10 4.91 5.51
C MET A 59 -2.80 6.37 5.81
N ARG A 60 -3.79 7.11 6.33
CA ARG A 60 -3.63 8.52 6.71
C ARG A 60 -2.57 8.72 7.78
N LEU A 61 -2.54 7.91 8.83
CA LEU A 61 -1.54 8.01 9.90
C LEU A 61 -0.12 7.73 9.38
N ILE A 62 0.05 6.79 8.43
CA ILE A 62 1.36 6.55 7.80
C ILE A 62 1.74 7.72 6.88
N ALA A 63 0.75 8.33 6.22
CA ALA A 63 0.94 9.48 5.34
C ALA A 63 1.35 10.75 6.10
N GLU A 64 0.54 11.14 7.08
CA GLU A 64 0.71 12.37 7.87
C GLU A 64 1.88 12.28 8.85
N GLY A 65 2.30 11.07 9.22
CA GLY A 65 3.37 10.87 10.20
C GLY A 65 2.95 11.26 11.61
N PHE A 66 3.93 11.59 12.45
CA PHE A 66 3.73 11.95 13.84
C PHE A 66 3.35 13.41 14.05
N GLY A 67 3.49 14.28 13.02
CA GLY A 67 3.24 15.71 13.14
C GLY A 67 4.12 16.40 14.21
N GLU A 68 5.15 15.70 14.70
CA GLU A 68 6.22 16.26 15.51
C GLU A 68 7.23 16.88 14.53
N ASP A 69 7.87 18.01 14.87
CA ASP A 69 8.85 18.73 14.02
C ASP A 69 10.14 17.91 13.69
N ASP A 70 10.08 16.57 13.78
CA ASP A 70 11.15 15.62 13.51
C ASP A 70 10.82 14.79 12.27
N ASP A 71 11.14 15.32 11.08
CA ASP A 71 11.01 14.63 9.77
C ASP A 71 11.64 13.22 9.79
N ASN A 72 12.66 13.01 10.62
CA ASN A 72 13.36 11.73 10.77
C ASN A 72 12.50 10.66 11.45
N ALA A 73 11.55 11.04 12.31
CA ALA A 73 10.62 10.11 12.94
C ALA A 73 9.63 9.55 11.91
N ASP A 74 9.17 10.42 11.00
CA ASP A 74 8.21 10.05 9.95
C ASP A 74 8.84 9.17 8.87
N THR A 75 10.06 9.47 8.44
CA THR A 75 10.81 8.59 7.55
C THR A 75 10.96 7.20 8.16
N LYS A 76 11.34 7.10 9.45
CA LYS A 76 11.48 5.81 10.14
C LYS A 76 10.16 5.05 10.27
N LEU A 77 9.04 5.76 10.48
CA LEU A 77 7.71 5.16 10.52
C LEU A 77 7.39 4.48 9.20
N ARG A 78 7.56 5.22 8.09
CA ARG A 78 7.26 4.76 6.73
C ARG A 78 8.17 3.59 6.35
N SER A 79 9.47 3.69 6.61
CA SER A 79 10.43 2.59 6.43
C SER A 79 10.02 1.33 7.22
N SER A 80 9.65 1.49 8.50
CA SER A 80 9.22 0.35 9.33
C SER A 80 7.91 -0.26 8.83
N ALA A 81 6.99 0.55 8.31
CA ALA A 81 5.76 0.06 7.70
C ALA A 81 6.05 -0.75 6.43
N VAL A 82 6.88 -0.23 5.52
CA VAL A 82 7.32 -0.94 4.31
C VAL A 82 7.94 -2.29 4.65
N GLU A 83 8.91 -2.33 5.57
CA GLU A 83 9.57 -3.57 6.00
C GLU A 83 8.55 -4.57 6.59
N SER A 84 7.65 -4.10 7.45
CA SER A 84 6.61 -4.95 8.04
C SER A 84 5.68 -5.52 6.97
N TYR A 85 5.27 -4.72 5.98
CA TYR A 85 4.35 -5.18 4.94
C TYR A 85 5.00 -6.14 3.95
N LEU A 86 6.26 -5.90 3.57
CA LEU A 86 7.01 -6.86 2.75
C LEU A 86 7.15 -8.23 3.43
N ARG A 87 7.34 -8.25 4.75
CA ARG A 87 7.35 -9.50 5.52
C ARG A 87 5.97 -10.18 5.53
N ILE A 88 4.90 -9.40 5.72
CA ILE A 88 3.52 -9.91 5.77
C ILE A 88 3.06 -10.47 4.42
N LEU A 89 3.52 -9.93 3.29
CA LEU A 89 3.21 -10.46 1.95
C LEU A 89 3.67 -11.91 1.74
N GLY A 90 4.54 -12.45 2.60
CA GLY A 90 4.90 -13.87 2.61
C GLY A 90 3.83 -14.80 3.19
N GLU A 91 2.79 -14.26 3.85
CA GLU A 91 1.71 -15.02 4.47
C GLU A 91 0.60 -15.37 3.45
N PRO A 92 0.06 -16.60 3.47
CA PRO A 92 -1.02 -16.98 2.56
C PRO A 92 -2.36 -16.34 2.95
N LYS A 93 -3.09 -15.82 1.97
CA LYS A 93 -4.50 -15.37 2.06
C LYS A 93 -4.74 -14.19 3.03
N LEU A 94 -4.11 -13.06 2.74
CA LEU A 94 -4.39 -11.79 3.39
C LEU A 94 -5.75 -11.22 2.93
N PRO A 95 -6.50 -10.54 3.83
CA PRO A 95 -7.73 -9.83 3.48
C PRO A 95 -7.51 -8.75 2.40
N SER A 96 -8.50 -8.60 1.51
CA SER A 96 -8.46 -7.63 0.39
C SER A 96 -8.17 -6.21 0.87
N VAL A 97 -8.87 -5.76 1.92
CA VAL A 97 -8.70 -4.42 2.49
C VAL A 97 -7.27 -4.21 2.99
N PHE A 98 -6.62 -5.25 3.52
CA PHE A 98 -5.25 -5.12 4.01
C PHE A 98 -4.25 -5.04 2.85
N LEU A 99 -4.47 -5.81 1.79
CA LEU A 99 -3.66 -5.71 0.58
C LEU A 99 -3.77 -4.35 -0.09
N GLN A 100 -4.94 -3.71 -0.04
CA GLN A 100 -5.09 -2.32 -0.52
C GLN A 100 -4.19 -1.36 0.25
N VAL A 101 -4.15 -1.47 1.59
CA VAL A 101 -3.24 -0.68 2.44
C VAL A 101 -1.78 -0.98 2.08
N ILE A 102 -1.42 -2.26 1.97
CA ILE A 102 -0.05 -2.68 1.65
C ILE A 102 0.38 -2.12 0.28
N CYS A 103 -0.41 -2.34 -0.77
CA CYS A 103 -0.11 -1.82 -2.10
C CYS A 103 0.04 -0.30 -2.09
N TRP A 104 -0.85 0.42 -1.39
CA TRP A 104 -0.74 1.87 -1.25
C TRP A 104 0.58 2.29 -0.58
N VAL A 105 0.93 1.71 0.58
CA VAL A 105 2.17 2.04 1.30
C VAL A 105 3.41 1.69 0.50
N LEU A 106 3.43 0.55 -0.18
CA LEU A 106 4.55 0.16 -1.04
C LEU A 106 4.69 1.09 -2.24
N GLY A 107 3.59 1.54 -2.83
CA GLY A 107 3.61 2.49 -3.94
C GLY A 107 4.13 3.87 -3.57
N GLU A 108 3.83 4.35 -2.36
CA GLU A 108 4.29 5.67 -1.88
C GLU A 108 5.73 5.62 -1.34
N TYR A 109 6.03 4.61 -0.51
CA TYR A 109 7.22 4.63 0.33
C TYR A 109 8.20 3.48 0.06
N GLY A 110 7.84 2.53 -0.81
CA GLY A 110 8.59 1.29 -1.00
C GLY A 110 10.05 1.48 -1.43
N THR A 111 10.36 2.59 -2.10
CA THR A 111 11.72 2.94 -2.57
C THR A 111 12.29 4.19 -1.89
N ALA A 112 11.55 4.81 -0.97
CA ALA A 112 11.86 6.15 -0.46
C ALA A 112 13.15 6.21 0.37
N ASP A 113 13.45 5.14 1.13
CA ASP A 113 14.65 5.05 1.97
C ASP A 113 15.85 4.39 1.29
N GLY A 114 15.67 3.94 0.03
CA GLY A 114 16.69 3.25 -0.75
C GLY A 114 17.05 1.85 -0.26
N MET A 115 16.32 1.26 0.69
CA MET A 115 16.57 -0.09 1.20
C MET A 115 16.15 -1.18 0.21
N PHE A 116 15.12 -0.91 -0.59
CA PHE A 116 14.60 -1.83 -1.60
C PHE A 116 14.67 -1.19 -2.98
N SER A 117 15.03 -1.99 -3.99
CA SER A 117 15.05 -1.50 -5.37
C SER A 117 13.64 -1.41 -5.95
N ALA A 118 13.47 -0.57 -6.96
CA ALA A 118 12.20 -0.49 -7.70
C ALA A 118 11.77 -1.85 -8.29
N SER A 119 12.72 -2.68 -8.75
CA SER A 119 12.39 -4.02 -9.24
C SER A 119 11.88 -4.94 -8.12
N ASP A 120 12.46 -4.85 -6.92
CA ASP A 120 12.01 -5.69 -5.79
C ASP A 120 10.56 -5.35 -5.41
N ILE A 121 10.23 -4.06 -5.32
CA ILE A 121 8.88 -3.61 -4.97
C ILE A 121 7.89 -3.91 -6.08
N THR A 122 8.21 -3.58 -7.33
CA THR A 122 7.31 -3.83 -8.47
C THR A 122 7.06 -5.33 -8.69
N GLY A 123 8.08 -6.18 -8.52
CA GLY A 123 7.91 -7.63 -8.54
C GLY A 123 6.93 -8.12 -7.48
N LYS A 124 7.04 -7.62 -6.23
CA LYS A 124 6.10 -7.96 -5.15
C LYS A 124 4.67 -7.49 -5.42
N LEU A 125 4.50 -6.33 -6.04
CA LEU A 125 3.17 -5.83 -6.43
C LEU A 125 2.56 -6.69 -7.56
N CYS A 126 3.39 -7.14 -8.51
CA CYS A 126 2.98 -8.05 -9.57
C CYS A 126 2.59 -9.44 -8.99
N ASP A 127 3.36 -9.98 -8.03
CA ASP A 127 3.00 -11.20 -7.26
C ASP A 127 1.61 -11.07 -6.59
N VAL A 128 1.33 -9.91 -5.97
CA VAL A 128 0.03 -9.64 -5.31
C VAL A 128 -1.11 -9.57 -6.33
N ALA A 129 -0.93 -8.87 -7.44
CA ALA A 129 -1.96 -8.74 -8.47
C ALA A 129 -2.30 -10.11 -9.10
N GLU A 130 -1.30 -10.98 -9.29
CA GLU A 130 -1.50 -12.34 -9.80
C GLU A 130 -2.23 -13.23 -8.77
N ALA A 131 -1.75 -13.24 -7.51
CA ALA A 131 -2.32 -14.04 -6.43
C ALA A 131 -3.79 -13.68 -6.15
N TYR A 132 -4.19 -12.42 -6.37
CA TYR A 132 -5.55 -11.91 -6.19
C TYR A 132 -6.19 -11.50 -7.53
N SER A 133 -5.96 -12.29 -8.58
CA SER A 133 -6.46 -12.01 -9.94
C SER A 133 -7.97 -11.77 -10.09
N ASN A 134 -8.79 -12.30 -9.17
CA ASN A 134 -10.24 -12.11 -9.13
C ASN A 134 -10.69 -10.87 -8.34
N ASP A 135 -9.78 -10.21 -7.61
CA ASP A 135 -10.07 -9.00 -6.85
C ASP A 135 -9.63 -7.77 -7.66
N GLU A 136 -10.57 -7.18 -8.38
CA GLU A 136 -10.31 -5.98 -9.18
C GLU A 136 -9.81 -4.80 -8.34
N THR A 137 -10.21 -4.70 -7.07
CA THR A 137 -9.79 -3.59 -6.21
C THR A 137 -8.31 -3.74 -5.84
N VAL A 138 -7.88 -4.95 -5.45
CA VAL A 138 -6.46 -5.21 -5.17
C VAL A 138 -5.61 -4.99 -6.43
N LYS A 139 -6.06 -5.47 -7.60
CA LYS A 139 -5.36 -5.19 -8.88
C LYS A 139 -5.26 -3.70 -9.18
N ALA A 140 -6.30 -2.93 -8.90
CA ALA A 140 -6.30 -1.48 -9.11
C ALA A 140 -5.28 -0.78 -8.21
N TYR A 141 -5.21 -1.13 -6.93
CA TYR A 141 -4.22 -0.61 -5.99
C TYR A 141 -2.79 -1.02 -6.38
N ALA A 142 -2.57 -2.28 -6.76
CA ALA A 142 -1.27 -2.75 -7.23
C ALA A 142 -0.82 -2.00 -8.48
N THR A 143 -1.71 -1.79 -9.45
CA THR A 143 -1.42 -1.07 -10.70
C THR A 143 -1.05 0.39 -10.43
N THR A 144 -1.78 1.07 -9.55
CA THR A 144 -1.44 2.44 -9.14
C THR A 144 -0.12 2.51 -8.39
N ALA A 145 0.18 1.52 -7.56
CA ALA A 145 1.48 1.44 -6.88
C ALA A 145 2.64 1.24 -7.89
N LEU A 146 2.46 0.39 -8.90
CA LEU A 146 3.43 0.24 -10.01
C LEU A 146 3.64 1.58 -10.73
N MET A 147 2.56 2.30 -11.04
CA MET A 147 2.64 3.61 -11.70
C MET A 147 3.44 4.60 -10.87
N LYS A 148 3.22 4.67 -9.55
CA LYS A 148 3.98 5.55 -8.65
C LYS A 148 5.47 5.21 -8.63
N ILE A 149 5.81 3.94 -8.46
CA ILE A 149 7.22 3.52 -8.43
C ILE A 149 7.93 3.87 -9.74
N TYR A 150 7.33 3.57 -10.89
CA TYR A 150 7.93 3.95 -12.16
C TYR A 150 8.00 5.46 -12.36
N ALA A 151 6.97 6.21 -11.95
CA ALA A 151 6.99 7.66 -12.00
C ALA A 151 8.15 8.24 -11.17
N PHE A 152 8.37 7.75 -9.95
CA PHE A 152 9.45 8.20 -9.08
C PHE A 152 10.84 7.88 -9.64
N GLU A 153 11.02 6.70 -10.23
CA GLU A 153 12.27 6.34 -10.90
C GLU A 153 12.55 7.24 -12.12
N ILE A 154 11.53 7.48 -12.96
CA ILE A 154 11.63 8.34 -14.15
C ILE A 154 11.94 9.79 -13.74
N ALA A 155 11.20 10.34 -12.77
CA ALA A 155 11.41 11.69 -12.26
C ALA A 155 12.81 11.89 -11.66
N ALA A 156 13.37 10.83 -11.06
CA ALA A 156 14.73 10.82 -10.54
C ALA A 156 15.81 10.56 -11.61
N TRP A 157 15.45 10.59 -12.90
CA TRP A 157 16.33 10.32 -14.04
C TRP A 157 17.01 8.95 -14.00
N ARG A 158 16.40 7.98 -13.32
CA ARG A 158 16.86 6.60 -13.27
C ARG A 158 16.26 5.81 -14.41
N LYS A 159 17.01 4.82 -14.90
CA LYS A 159 16.55 3.95 -15.97
C LYS A 159 15.51 2.99 -15.39
N VAL A 160 14.28 3.08 -15.89
CA VAL A 160 13.23 2.11 -15.62
C VAL A 160 13.35 0.94 -16.58
N ASP A 161 13.73 -0.23 -16.07
CA ASP A 161 13.61 -1.49 -16.77
C ASP A 161 12.36 -2.21 -16.22
N MET A 162 11.27 -2.21 -16.99
CA MET A 162 10.03 -2.87 -16.58
C MET A 162 10.24 -4.39 -16.59
N LEU A 163 9.93 -5.03 -15.47
CA LEU A 163 9.98 -6.49 -15.31
C LEU A 163 8.99 -7.19 -16.27
N PRO A 164 9.33 -8.38 -16.81
CA PRO A 164 8.46 -9.14 -17.71
C PRO A 164 7.07 -9.44 -17.13
N GLU A 165 7.01 -9.69 -15.82
CA GLU A 165 5.78 -9.97 -15.08
C GLU A 165 4.86 -8.74 -15.07
N CYS A 166 5.44 -7.55 -14.92
CA CYS A 166 4.69 -6.31 -14.92
C CYS A 166 4.29 -5.87 -16.34
N GLN A 167 5.08 -6.21 -17.37
CA GLN A 167 4.65 -6.10 -18.77
C GLN A 167 3.43 -7.00 -19.04
N SER A 168 3.49 -8.25 -18.59
CA SER A 168 2.42 -9.23 -18.78
C SER A 168 1.13 -8.80 -18.05
N LEU A 169 1.25 -8.31 -16.82
CA LEU A 169 0.13 -7.73 -16.08
C LEU A 169 -0.47 -6.52 -16.82
N MET A 170 0.37 -5.60 -17.31
CA MET A 170 -0.12 -4.43 -18.05
C MET A 170 -0.86 -4.85 -19.33
N GLU A 171 -0.36 -5.82 -20.09
CA GLU A 171 -1.03 -6.36 -21.28
C GLU A 171 -2.39 -7.00 -20.95
N GLU A 172 -2.49 -7.77 -19.86
CA GLU A 172 -3.75 -8.30 -19.35
C GLU A 172 -4.75 -7.18 -19.05
N LEU A 173 -4.31 -6.16 -18.28
CA LEU A 173 -5.17 -5.09 -17.82
C LEU A 173 -5.65 -4.18 -18.97
N LEU A 174 -4.83 -3.96 -19.99
CA LEU A 174 -5.22 -3.25 -21.21
C LEU A 174 -6.37 -3.95 -21.96
N ALA A 175 -6.46 -5.27 -21.86
CA ALA A 175 -7.54 -6.08 -22.43
C ALA A 175 -8.68 -6.37 -21.43
N SER A 176 -8.64 -5.80 -20.22
CA SER A 176 -9.62 -6.03 -19.17
C SER A 176 -11.03 -5.57 -19.56
N HIS A 177 -12.04 -6.28 -19.06
CA HIS A 177 -13.44 -5.85 -19.14
C HIS A 177 -13.79 -4.81 -18.07
N SER A 178 -12.96 -4.66 -17.04
CA SER A 178 -13.12 -3.63 -16.01
C SER A 178 -12.54 -2.32 -16.52
N THR A 179 -13.42 -1.33 -16.70
CA THR A 179 -13.04 -0.01 -17.23
C THR A 179 -12.07 0.73 -16.31
N ASP A 180 -12.15 0.54 -14.99
CA ASP A 180 -11.21 1.14 -14.04
C ASP A 180 -9.80 0.57 -14.22
N LEU A 181 -9.68 -0.77 -14.27
CA LEU A 181 -8.41 -1.44 -14.50
C LEU A 181 -7.79 -1.10 -15.85
N GLN A 182 -8.61 -1.10 -16.91
CA GLN A 182 -8.16 -0.76 -18.25
C GLN A 182 -7.67 0.70 -18.32
N GLN A 183 -8.40 1.64 -17.72
CA GLN A 183 -8.01 3.04 -17.66
C GLN A 183 -6.66 3.22 -16.93
N ARG A 184 -6.50 2.59 -15.76
CA ARG A 184 -5.22 2.63 -15.00
C ARG A 184 -4.06 2.03 -15.79
N ALA A 185 -4.29 0.98 -16.58
CA ALA A 185 -3.27 0.38 -17.41
C ALA A 185 -2.83 1.32 -18.56
N TYR A 186 -3.77 2.03 -19.18
CA TYR A 186 -3.45 3.06 -20.17
C TYR A 186 -2.68 4.24 -19.55
N GLU A 187 -3.05 4.67 -18.35
CA GLU A 187 -2.34 5.72 -17.61
C GLU A 187 -0.91 5.30 -17.25
N LEU A 188 -0.74 4.08 -16.73
CA LEU A 188 0.57 3.48 -16.47
C LEU A 188 1.44 3.45 -17.72
N GLN A 189 0.90 2.97 -18.85
CA GLN A 189 1.60 2.94 -20.13
C GLN A 189 2.00 4.35 -20.60
N ALA A 190 1.11 5.33 -20.43
CA ALA A 190 1.38 6.71 -20.80
C ALA A 190 2.51 7.32 -19.94
N VAL A 191 2.44 7.16 -18.61
CA VAL A 191 3.44 7.69 -17.67
C VAL A 191 4.84 7.17 -17.98
N ILE A 192 4.97 5.89 -18.34
CA ILE A 192 6.26 5.27 -18.68
C ILE A 192 6.83 5.80 -20.00
N GLY A 193 5.98 6.29 -20.90
CA GLY A 193 6.39 6.91 -22.16
C GLY A 193 6.74 8.40 -22.06
N LEU A 194 6.49 9.05 -20.92
CA LEU A 194 6.79 10.46 -20.71
C LEU A 194 8.26 10.69 -20.34
N ASP A 195 8.75 11.90 -20.58
CA ASP A 195 10.07 12.31 -20.11
C ASP A 195 10.07 12.65 -18.61
N ALA A 196 11.26 12.63 -18.01
CA ALA A 196 11.46 12.86 -16.58
C ALA A 196 10.87 14.18 -16.06
N HIS A 197 10.91 15.24 -16.86
CA HIS A 197 10.37 16.53 -16.45
C HIS A 197 8.84 16.52 -16.44
N ALA A 198 8.22 15.98 -17.49
CA ALA A 198 6.78 15.80 -17.55
C ALA A 198 6.26 14.94 -16.39
N VAL A 199 6.93 13.82 -16.09
CA VAL A 199 6.57 12.95 -14.95
C VAL A 199 6.71 13.68 -13.62
N ALA A 200 7.80 14.41 -13.39
CA ALA A 200 7.99 15.18 -12.17
C ALA A 200 6.90 16.25 -11.96
N CYS A 201 6.32 16.80 -13.03
CA CYS A 201 5.22 17.76 -12.94
C CYS A 201 3.87 17.11 -12.61
N ILE A 202 3.59 15.90 -13.09
CA ILE A 202 2.30 15.23 -12.86
C ILE A 202 2.29 14.35 -11.61
N MET A 203 3.46 13.84 -11.20
CA MET A 203 3.65 12.90 -10.08
C MET A 203 4.91 13.31 -9.27
N PRO A 204 4.89 14.47 -8.61
CA PRO A 204 5.99 14.91 -7.73
C PRO A 204 6.20 13.94 -6.56
N SER A 205 7.45 13.71 -6.18
CA SER A 205 7.85 12.73 -5.15
C SER A 205 7.53 13.14 -3.71
N ASP A 206 7.18 14.40 -3.47
CA ASP A 206 6.99 14.96 -2.12
C ASP A 206 5.69 15.78 -1.97
N ALA A 207 4.72 15.61 -2.88
CA ALA A 207 3.44 16.33 -2.78
C ALA A 207 2.48 15.77 -1.72
N SER A 208 2.90 14.78 -0.92
CA SER A 208 2.08 14.31 0.19
C SER A 208 1.96 15.42 1.23
N CYS A 209 0.77 15.98 1.37
CA CYS A 209 0.44 17.07 2.30
C CYS A 209 0.90 18.48 1.88
N GLU A 210 1.23 18.72 0.61
CA GLU A 210 1.30 20.10 0.10
C GLU A 210 -0.12 20.69 0.03
N ASP A 211 -0.33 21.85 0.65
CA ASP A 211 -1.59 22.58 0.54
C ASP A 211 -1.85 22.88 -0.95
N ILE A 212 -3.02 22.48 -1.44
CA ILE A 212 -3.48 22.87 -2.78
C ILE A 212 -3.89 24.34 -2.69
N GLU A 213 -3.08 25.26 -3.24
CA GLU A 213 -3.45 26.67 -3.43
C GLU A 213 -4.66 26.85 -4.38
#